data_AF-A0A2W2F5Q6-F1
#
_entry.id   AF-A0A2W2F5Q6-F1
#
_cell.length_a   1.000
_cell.length_b   1.000
_cell.length_c   1.000
_cell.angle_alpha   90.00
_cell.angle_beta   90.00
_cell.angle_gamma   90.00
#
_symmetry.space_group_name_H-M   'P 1'
#
loop_
_entity.id
_entity.type
_entity.pdbx_description
1 polymer ?
#
loop_
_entity_poly.entity_id
_entity_poly.type
_entity_poly.pdbx_seq_one_letter_code
_entity_poly.pdbx_strand_id
1 'polypeptide(L)'
;MSAQVAHGEGSGRPHVPRTIGGISNAPRGSRRAQFFAELLEAPQGPQLDGVLTAWWGRAMLDTDPDRDRIRASAEAGTLPTTTMDDIARRRRQRAEQ
;
A
#
# COMPACT_ATOMS: atom_id res chain seq x y z
N MET A 1 18.89 31.93 -19.17
CA MET A 1 18.46 31.52 -17.82
C MET A 1 17.50 30.35 -17.98
N SER A 2 17.99 29.12 -17.81
CA SER A 2 17.14 27.92 -17.88
C SER A 2 16.54 27.69 -16.50
N ALA A 3 15.23 27.88 -16.36
CA ALA A 3 14.50 27.50 -15.16
C ALA A 3 14.48 25.97 -15.08
N GLN A 4 15.31 25.40 -14.21
CA GLN A 4 15.16 24.02 -13.81
C GLN A 4 13.83 23.91 -13.06
N VAL A 5 12.89 23.14 -13.61
CA VAL A 5 11.72 22.69 -12.85
C VAL A 5 12.29 21.86 -11.71
N ALA A 6 12.29 22.42 -10.50
CA ALA A 6 12.40 21.60 -9.31
C ALA A 6 11.28 20.57 -9.44
N HIS A 7 11.65 19.29 -9.58
CA HIS A 7 10.70 18.21 -9.35
C HIS A 7 10.27 18.37 -7.89
N GLY A 8 9.24 19.18 -7.67
CA GLY A 8 8.56 19.25 -6.39
C GLY A 8 8.20 17.82 -6.04
N GLU A 9 8.58 17.41 -4.82
CA GLU A 9 8.23 16.13 -4.24
C GLU A 9 6.74 15.86 -4.51
N GLY A 10 6.51 15.01 -5.50
CA GLY A 10 5.20 14.80 -6.07
C GLY A 10 4.30 14.12 -5.06
N SER A 11 3.32 14.87 -4.56
CA SER A 11 1.98 14.43 -4.18
C SER A 11 1.83 13.59 -2.90
N GLY A 12 1.52 14.25 -1.78
CA GLY A 12 0.29 14.10 -0.97
C GLY A 12 -0.25 12.73 -0.54
N ARG A 13 0.37 11.60 -0.88
CA ARG A 13 -0.04 10.26 -0.46
C ARG A 13 0.91 9.78 0.64
N PRO A 14 0.39 9.29 1.77
CA PRO A 14 1.25 8.60 2.73
C PRO A 14 1.81 7.35 2.05
N HIS A 15 3.10 7.37 1.79
CA HIS A 15 3.82 6.25 1.20
C HIS A 15 4.64 5.59 2.30
N VAL A 16 4.25 4.37 2.68
CA VAL A 16 5.00 3.58 3.66
C VAL A 16 6.31 3.11 3.02
N PRO A 17 7.50 3.45 3.56
CA PRO A 17 8.75 2.90 3.05
C PRO A 17 8.74 1.36 3.18
N ARG A 18 9.27 0.66 2.16
CA ARG A 18 9.41 -0.82 2.16
C ARG A 18 10.59 -1.28 3.00
N THR A 19 10.61 -0.86 4.25
CA THR A 19 11.59 -1.26 5.27
C THR A 19 10.85 -1.79 6.48
N ILE A 20 11.49 -2.64 7.29
CA ILE A 20 10.91 -3.15 8.54
C ILE A 20 10.47 -1.97 9.44
N GLY A 21 11.29 -0.92 9.53
CA GLY A 21 10.97 0.29 10.29
C GLY A 21 9.72 1.00 9.75
N GLY A 22 9.66 1.25 8.43
CA GLY A 22 8.51 1.90 7.79
C GLY A 22 7.22 1.12 7.97
N ILE A 23 7.27 -0.19 7.73
CA ILE A 23 6.15 -1.10 7.90
C ILE A 23 5.72 -1.19 9.38
N SER A 24 6.65 -1.20 10.34
CA SER A 24 6.30 -1.30 11.77
C SER A 24 5.71 -0.01 12.37
N ASN A 25 5.97 1.15 11.75
CA ASN A 25 5.54 2.45 12.25
C ASN A 25 4.16 2.86 11.72
N ALA A 26 3.68 2.24 10.65
CA ALA A 26 2.40 2.58 10.03
C ALA A 26 1.16 1.97 10.73
N PRO A 27 1.15 0.68 11.14
CA PRO A 27 0.01 0.06 11.80
C PRO A 27 -0.25 0.66 13.19
N ARG A 28 -1.51 0.90 13.52
CA ARG A 28 -1.96 1.37 14.84
C ARG A 28 -2.33 0.19 15.76
N GLY A 29 -2.28 0.43 17.07
CA GLY A 29 -2.71 -0.53 18.09
C GLY A 29 -1.82 -1.78 18.15
N SER A 30 -2.44 -2.94 18.41
CA SER A 30 -1.73 -4.22 18.60
C SER A 30 -1.09 -4.80 17.33
N ARG A 31 -1.41 -4.26 16.14
CA ARG A 31 -0.93 -4.79 14.85
C ARG A 31 0.58 -4.71 14.69
N ARG A 32 1.24 -3.75 15.33
CA ARG A 32 2.72 -3.67 15.34
C ARG A 32 3.33 -4.91 15.98
N ALA A 33 2.76 -5.39 17.09
CA ALA A 33 3.26 -6.59 17.76
C ALA A 33 3.03 -7.84 16.89
N GLN A 34 1.87 -7.94 16.23
CA GLN A 34 1.58 -9.03 15.30
C GLN A 34 2.55 -9.04 14.11
N PHE A 35 2.88 -7.87 13.54
CA PHE A 35 3.89 -7.76 12.49
C PHE A 35 5.22 -8.35 12.95
N PHE A 36 5.70 -7.97 14.13
CA PHE A 36 6.96 -8.51 14.64
C PHE A 36 6.88 -10.01 14.95
N ALA A 37 5.74 -10.52 15.43
CA ALA A 37 5.56 -11.95 15.65
C ALA A 37 5.71 -12.75 14.34
N GLU A 38 4.97 -12.36 13.29
CA GLU A 38 5.05 -13.02 11.98
C GLU A 38 6.43 -12.85 11.32
N LEU A 39 7.05 -11.67 11.48
CA LEU A 39 8.39 -11.39 10.94
C LEU A 39 9.47 -12.27 11.57
N LEU A 40 9.41 -12.48 12.89
CA LEU A 40 10.40 -13.25 13.64
C LEU A 40 10.21 -14.76 13.50
N GLU A 41 9.00 -15.22 13.18
CA GLU A 41 8.69 -16.64 12.93
C GLU A 41 9.07 -17.07 11.50
N ALA A 42 9.02 -16.15 10.54
CA ALA A 42 9.25 -16.46 9.13
C ALA A 42 10.70 -16.90 8.84
N PRO A 43 10.91 -18.04 8.14
CA PRO A 43 12.22 -18.40 7.61
C PRO A 43 12.74 -17.33 6.63
N GLN A 44 14.06 -17.16 6.60
CA GLN A 44 14.72 -16.30 5.61
C GLN A 44 14.42 -16.76 4.18
N GLY A 45 14.40 -15.80 3.25
CA GLY A 45 14.08 -16.04 1.84
C GLY A 45 12.61 -15.76 1.51
N PRO A 46 12.01 -16.49 0.56
CA PRO A 46 10.70 -16.13 0.00
C PRO A 46 9.56 -16.00 1.01
N GLN A 47 9.62 -16.74 2.12
CA GLN A 47 8.62 -16.68 3.19
C GLN A 47 8.68 -15.33 3.91
N LEU A 48 9.89 -14.88 4.28
CA LEU A 48 10.10 -13.55 4.85
C LEU A 48 9.68 -12.43 3.89
N ASP A 49 10.01 -12.57 2.60
CA ASP A 49 9.59 -11.60 1.57
C ASP A 49 8.06 -11.53 1.43
N GLY A 50 7.38 -12.67 1.54
CA GLY A 50 5.93 -12.77 1.57
C GLY A 50 5.32 -12.03 2.76
N VAL A 51 5.87 -12.23 3.96
CA VAL A 51 5.44 -11.50 5.18
C VAL A 51 5.63 -10.00 5.00
N LEU A 52 6.82 -9.56 4.57
CA LEU A 52 7.11 -8.14 4.35
C LEU A 52 6.18 -7.52 3.29
N THR A 53 5.91 -8.23 2.19
CA THR A 53 5.02 -7.77 1.13
C THR A 53 3.58 -7.63 1.60
N ALA A 54 3.07 -8.63 2.32
CA ALA A 54 1.71 -8.61 2.85
C ALA A 54 1.54 -7.48 3.87
N TRP A 55 2.48 -7.32 4.80
CA TRP A 55 2.43 -6.27 5.81
C TRP A 55 2.63 -4.87 5.24
N TRP A 56 3.45 -4.72 4.20
CA TRP A 56 3.53 -3.45 3.49
C TRP A 56 2.20 -3.08 2.82
N GLY A 57 1.51 -4.04 2.19
CA GLY A 57 0.18 -3.82 1.63
C GLY A 57 -0.84 -3.37 2.68
N ARG A 58 -0.85 -4.04 3.85
CA ARG A 58 -1.69 -3.66 4.99
C ARG A 58 -1.35 -2.25 5.50
N ALA A 59 -0.06 -1.94 5.63
CA ALA A 59 0.42 -0.65 6.08
C ALA A 59 -0.01 0.49 5.14
N MET A 60 0.13 0.29 3.83
CA MET A 60 -0.33 1.26 2.83
C MET A 60 -1.82 1.56 2.97
N LEU A 61 -2.66 0.52 3.13
CA LEU A 61 -4.11 0.68 3.33
C LEU A 61 -4.45 1.35 4.67
N ASP A 62 -3.72 1.04 5.74
CA ASP A 62 -3.93 1.66 7.05
C ASP A 62 -3.54 3.14 7.07
N THR A 63 -2.63 3.56 6.20
CA THR A 63 -2.26 4.97 6.04
C THR A 63 -3.16 5.74 5.09
N ASP A 64 -4.01 5.07 4.31
CA ASP A 64 -4.89 5.74 3.33
C ASP A 64 -5.86 6.72 4.06
N PRO A 65 -5.87 8.03 3.71
CA PRO A 65 -6.79 8.99 4.31
C PRO A 65 -8.27 8.62 4.14
N ASP A 66 -8.60 7.90 3.06
CA ASP A 66 -9.96 7.46 2.73
C ASP A 66 -10.29 6.07 3.30
N ARG A 67 -9.39 5.44 4.05
CA ARG A 67 -9.52 4.06 4.56
C ARG A 67 -10.89 3.76 5.15
N ASP A 68 -11.34 4.59 6.09
CA ASP A 68 -12.57 4.31 6.83
C ASP A 68 -13.81 4.48 5.94
N ARG A 69 -13.79 5.44 5.01
CA ARG A 69 -14.81 5.63 3.99
C ARG A 69 -14.88 4.43 3.05
N ILE A 70 -13.73 4.00 2.53
CA ILE A 70 -13.63 2.84 1.63
C ILE A 70 -14.12 1.57 2.34
N ARG A 71 -13.71 1.37 3.60
CA ARG A 71 -14.16 0.23 4.41
C ARG A 71 -15.67 0.25 4.60
N ALA A 72 -16.25 1.38 4.99
CA ALA A 72 -17.69 1.51 5.17
C ALA A 72 -18.47 1.25 3.86
N SER A 73 -17.98 1.76 2.73
CA SER A 73 -18.57 1.45 1.42
C SER A 73 -18.45 -0.02 1.03
N ALA A 74 -17.36 -0.69 1.40
CA ALA A 74 -17.19 -2.13 1.18
C ALA A 74 -18.20 -2.94 1.99
N GLU A 75 -18.31 -2.65 3.29
CA GLU A 75 -19.23 -3.30 4.22
C GLU A 75 -20.69 -3.08 3.81
N ALA A 76 -21.02 -1.88 3.30
CA ALA A 76 -22.34 -1.54 2.80
C ALA A 76 -22.63 -2.07 1.37
N GLY A 77 -21.64 -2.67 0.69
CA GLY A 77 -21.80 -3.14 -0.70
C GLY A 77 -21.98 -2.01 -1.73
N THR A 78 -21.53 -0.80 -1.43
CA THR A 78 -21.69 0.41 -2.27
C THR A 78 -20.41 0.85 -2.96
N LEU A 79 -19.32 0.09 -2.81
CA LEU A 79 -18.07 0.37 -3.51
C LEU A 79 -18.28 0.36 -5.04
N PRO A 80 -17.80 1.38 -5.77
CA PRO A 80 -17.79 1.34 -7.22
C PRO A 80 -16.99 0.13 -7.71
N THR A 81 -17.62 -0.69 -8.54
CA THR A 81 -16.99 -1.86 -9.16
C THR A 81 -16.61 -1.57 -10.60
N THR A 82 -15.68 -2.36 -11.14
CA THR A 82 -15.28 -2.32 -12.55
C THR A 82 -14.98 -3.74 -12.99
N THR A 83 -15.07 -4.00 -14.28
CA THR A 83 -14.75 -5.34 -14.80
C THR A 83 -13.24 -5.57 -14.86
N MET A 84 -12.82 -6.83 -14.85
CA MET A 84 -11.41 -7.19 -15.04
C MET A 84 -10.90 -6.79 -16.43
N ASP A 85 -11.76 -6.80 -17.45
CA ASP A 85 -11.44 -6.35 -18.80
C ASP A 85 -11.14 -4.86 -18.86
N ASP A 86 -11.92 -4.03 -18.14
CA ASP A 86 -11.65 -2.60 -18.02
C ASP A 86 -10.30 -2.34 -17.35
N ILE A 87 -9.96 -3.12 -16.31
CA ILE A 87 -8.66 -3.04 -15.64
C ILE A 87 -7.53 -3.42 -16.60
N ALA A 88 -7.68 -4.54 -17.33
CA ALA A 88 -6.68 -4.99 -18.29
C ALA A 88 -6.45 -3.95 -19.39
N ARG A 89 -7.52 -3.34 -19.91
CA ARG A 89 -7.46 -2.25 -20.89
C ARG A 89 -6.68 -1.04 -20.36
N ARG A 90 -6.98 -0.58 -19.13
CA ARG A 90 -6.27 0.55 -18.50
C ARG A 90 -4.80 0.27 -18.22
N ARG A 91 -4.41 -0.99 -18.03
CA ARG A 91 -2.99 -1.37 -17.83
C ARG A 91 -2.22 -1.30 -19.14
N ARG A 92 -2.79 -1.82 -20.24
CA ARG A 92 -2.16 -1.72 -21.58
C ARG A 92 -1.95 -0.27 -22.00
N GLN A 93 -3.00 0.56 -21.89
CA GLN A 93 -2.94 1.99 -22.20
C GLN A 93 -1.88 2.78 -21.42
N ARG A 94 -1.52 2.32 -20.21
CA ARG A 94 -0.47 2.93 -19.39
C ARG A 94 0.93 2.42 -19.72
N ALA A 95 1.06 1.23 -20.29
CA ALA A 95 2.34 0.69 -20.73
C ALA A 95 2.77 1.27 -22.10
N GLU A 96 1.80 1.82 -22.85
CA GLU A 96 2.01 2.49 -24.14
C GLU A 96 2.33 3.99 -24.01
N GLN A 97 2.33 4.53 -22.78
CA GLN A 97 2.69 5.91 -22.43
C GLN A 97 4.07 5.94 -21.77
#